data_AF-A0A921I0U0-F1
#
_entry.id   AF-A0A921I0U0-F1
#
_cell.length_a   1.000
_cell.length_b   1.000
_cell.length_c   1.000
_cell.angle_alpha   90.00
_cell.angle_beta   90.00
_cell.angle_gamma   90.00
#
_symmetry.space_group_name_H-M   'P 1'
#
loop_
_entity.id
_entity.type
_entity.pdbx_description
1 polymer ?
#
loop_
_entity_poly.entity_id
_entity_poly.type
_entity_poly.pdbx_seq_one_letter_code
_entity_poly.pdbx_strand_id
1 'polypeptide(L)'
;MNREVNGTEKTQKYAGIRMFFKEGLEQLQELEKSPHPDKEKCDAIKVALWEGMKGFAYTVSEQMNVSLEDPYEREEVLQDLANIFFEKLYGYNWRKATPTTYFVRYFRERLVNHVRCEKYNGISLYYIGNIRKIEKAEEMFREQGIQYTDSMISAQTGLSEKAISNARKILEKANVTRLEDLSDLLDNGRLDQESQMIEKESQELIRKALENNLSQEERDMILLRFFVEDGENMSYKKIAQQKNISIRKAKEIIESTLEKLANDKSLIDLG
;
A
#
# COMPACT_ATOMS: atom_id res chain seq x y z
N MET A 1 17.87 29.63 37.16
CA MET A 1 16.67 29.24 37.94
C MET A 1 15.60 28.45 37.17
N ASN A 2 15.48 28.53 35.83
CA ASN A 2 14.39 27.85 35.10
C ASN A 2 14.61 26.37 34.71
N ARG A 3 15.77 25.76 35.01
CA ARG A 3 16.05 24.35 34.67
C ARG A 3 15.69 23.36 35.79
N GLU A 4 15.75 23.77 37.05
CA GLU A 4 15.50 22.88 38.19
C GLU A 4 14.01 22.66 38.45
N VAL A 5 13.19 23.71 38.29
CA VAL A 5 11.72 23.67 38.45
C VAL A 5 11.06 22.73 37.41
N ASN A 6 11.52 22.79 36.16
CA ASN A 6 11.06 21.91 35.08
C ASN A 6 11.46 20.43 35.28
N GLY A 7 12.55 20.19 36.02
CA GLY A 7 13.00 18.84 36.34
C GLY A 7 12.16 18.19 37.45
N THR A 8 11.69 18.97 38.42
CA THR A 8 10.90 18.47 39.56
C THR A 8 9.48 18.10 39.16
N GLU A 9 8.81 18.94 38.36
CA GLU A 9 7.45 18.67 37.86
C GLU A 9 7.40 17.46 36.93
N LYS A 10 8.38 17.32 36.02
CA LYS A 10 8.50 16.13 35.17
C LYS A 10 8.69 14.88 36.00
N THR A 11 9.60 14.90 36.97
CA THR A 11 9.88 13.74 37.84
C THR A 11 8.65 13.32 38.65
N GLN A 12 7.89 14.27 39.18
CA GLN A 12 6.63 14.01 39.89
C GLN A 12 5.56 13.40 38.97
N LYS A 13 5.39 13.93 37.75
CA LYS A 13 4.43 13.39 36.76
C LYS A 13 4.77 11.96 36.34
N TYR A 14 6.06 11.65 36.14
CA TYR A 14 6.51 10.29 35.81
C TYR A 14 6.40 9.30 36.98
N ALA A 15 6.54 9.78 38.22
CA ALA A 15 6.30 8.98 39.42
C ALA A 15 4.81 8.65 39.57
N GLY A 16 3.92 9.61 39.31
CA GLY A 16 2.46 9.42 39.39
C GLY A 16 1.94 8.35 38.43
N ILE A 17 2.34 8.38 37.15
CA ILE A 17 1.88 7.39 36.18
C ILE A 17 2.43 5.98 36.45
N ARG A 18 3.64 5.87 36.99
CA ARG A 18 4.20 4.58 37.41
C ARG A 18 3.42 3.98 38.58
N MET A 19 3.07 4.81 39.58
CA MET A 19 2.29 4.39 40.73
C MET A 19 0.89 3.96 40.34
N PHE A 20 0.21 4.73 39.48
CA PHE A 20 -1.09 4.38 38.92
C PHE A 20 -1.07 3.01 38.21
N PHE A 21 -0.06 2.76 37.37
CA PHE A 21 0.09 1.46 36.69
C PHE A 21 0.44 0.33 37.66
N LYS A 22 1.25 0.60 38.68
CA LYS A 22 1.57 -0.39 39.71
C LYS A 22 0.28 -0.84 40.42
N GLU A 23 -0.49 0.10 40.93
CA GLU A 23 -1.71 -0.17 41.69
C GLU A 23 -2.75 -0.92 40.84
N GLY A 24 -2.97 -0.47 39.61
CA GLY A 24 -3.89 -1.16 38.69
C GLY A 24 -3.47 -2.59 38.37
N LEU A 25 -2.17 -2.84 38.13
CA LEU A 25 -1.68 -4.20 37.83
C LEU A 25 -1.70 -5.11 39.06
N GLU A 26 -1.42 -4.59 40.26
CA GLU A 26 -1.51 -5.36 41.50
C GLU A 26 -2.96 -5.78 41.79
N GLN A 27 -3.92 -4.87 41.62
CA GLN A 27 -5.36 -5.17 41.72
C GLN A 27 -5.83 -6.18 40.66
N LEU A 28 -5.37 -6.03 39.42
CA LEU A 28 -5.70 -6.96 38.33
C LEU A 28 -5.21 -8.39 38.67
N GLN A 29 -3.97 -8.51 39.15
CA GLN A 29 -3.40 -9.80 39.54
C GLN A 29 -4.12 -10.44 40.74
N GLU A 30 -4.61 -9.63 41.68
CA GLU A 30 -5.37 -10.11 42.83
C GLU A 30 -6.75 -10.64 42.40
N LEU A 31 -7.46 -9.90 41.56
CA LEU A 31 -8.76 -10.30 41.02
C LEU A 31 -8.68 -11.54 40.13
N GLU A 32 -7.64 -11.66 39.30
CA GLU A 32 -7.43 -12.82 38.42
C GLU A 32 -7.05 -14.10 39.17
N LYS A 33 -6.49 -13.99 40.39
CA LYS A 33 -6.20 -15.14 41.26
C LYS A 33 -7.42 -15.64 42.04
N SER A 34 -8.52 -14.89 42.05
CA SER A 34 -9.77 -15.30 42.69
C SER A 34 -10.34 -16.54 41.99
N PRO A 35 -10.93 -17.51 42.71
CA PRO A 35 -11.58 -18.67 42.09
C PRO A 35 -12.75 -18.30 41.17
N HIS A 36 -13.33 -17.11 41.37
CA HIS A 36 -14.33 -16.51 40.49
C HIS A 36 -13.87 -15.08 40.18
N PRO A 37 -13.04 -14.88 39.15
CA PRO A 37 -12.54 -13.56 38.81
C PRO A 37 -13.69 -12.68 38.33
N ASP A 38 -13.84 -11.51 38.96
CA ASP A 38 -14.83 -10.50 38.58
C ASP A 38 -14.37 -9.83 37.28
N LYS A 39 -14.89 -10.32 36.16
CA LYS A 39 -14.49 -9.89 34.82
C LYS A 39 -14.78 -8.41 34.58
N GLU A 40 -15.89 -7.89 35.09
CA GLU A 40 -16.25 -6.48 34.95
C GLU A 40 -15.24 -5.58 35.66
N LYS A 41 -14.82 -5.95 36.88
CA LYS A 41 -13.78 -5.20 37.59
C LYS A 41 -12.43 -5.26 36.90
N CYS A 42 -12.04 -6.43 36.38
CA CYS A 42 -10.80 -6.57 35.62
C CYS A 42 -10.81 -5.68 34.37
N ASP A 43 -11.92 -5.67 33.62
CA ASP A 43 -12.05 -4.86 32.42
C ASP A 43 -12.09 -3.36 32.73
N ALA A 44 -12.77 -2.96 33.82
CA ALA A 44 -12.76 -1.58 34.30
C ALA A 44 -11.34 -1.08 34.64
N ILE A 45 -10.52 -1.91 35.29
CA ILE A 45 -9.12 -1.56 35.59
C ILE A 45 -8.31 -1.40 34.30
N LYS A 46 -8.45 -2.33 33.34
CA LYS A 46 -7.76 -2.24 32.04
C LYS A 46 -8.13 -0.95 31.31
N VAL A 47 -9.42 -0.62 31.26
CA VAL A 47 -9.91 0.62 30.64
C VAL A 47 -9.31 1.84 31.35
N ALA A 48 -9.31 1.89 32.68
CA ALA A 48 -8.70 2.99 33.42
C ALA A 48 -7.20 3.16 33.10
N LEU A 49 -6.45 2.06 32.98
CA LEU A 49 -5.04 2.09 32.59
C LEU A 49 -4.85 2.62 31.17
N TRP A 50 -5.73 2.25 30.24
CA TRP A 50 -5.74 2.78 28.87
C TRP A 50 -6.07 4.28 28.84
N GLU A 51 -7.08 4.72 29.60
CA GLU A 51 -7.46 6.13 29.73
C GLU A 51 -6.27 7.00 30.16
N GLY A 52 -5.49 6.52 31.14
CA GLY A 52 -4.25 7.18 31.57
C GLY A 52 -3.16 7.25 30.50
N MET A 53 -3.23 6.42 29.45
CA MET A 53 -2.28 6.37 28.34
C MET A 53 -2.74 7.12 27.09
N LYS A 54 -4.02 7.45 26.94
CA LYS A 54 -4.54 8.12 25.74
C LYS A 54 -3.80 9.42 25.42
N GLY A 55 -3.54 10.28 26.40
CA GLY A 55 -2.77 11.51 26.18
C GLY A 55 -1.36 11.25 25.64
N PHE A 56 -0.72 10.16 26.07
CA PHE A 56 0.57 9.74 25.52
C PHE A 56 0.42 9.16 24.11
N ALA A 57 -0.62 8.37 23.84
CA ALA A 57 -0.92 7.86 22.50
C ALA A 57 -1.07 9.01 21.49
N TYR A 58 -1.83 10.06 21.82
CA TYR A 58 -1.94 11.29 21.01
C TYR A 58 -0.56 11.92 20.73
N THR A 59 0.26 12.08 21.77
CA THR A 59 1.60 12.65 21.62
C THR A 59 2.47 11.81 20.67
N VAL A 60 2.37 10.49 20.73
CA VAL A 60 3.12 9.59 19.84
C VAL A 60 2.59 9.69 18.41
N SER A 61 1.27 9.78 18.20
CA SER A 61 0.66 9.96 16.88
C SER A 61 1.11 11.26 16.21
N GLU A 62 1.09 12.38 16.95
CA GLU A 62 1.58 13.68 16.46
C GLU A 62 3.06 13.61 16.08
N GLN A 63 3.91 13.01 16.93
CA GLN A 63 5.34 12.82 16.62
C GLN A 63 5.58 11.99 15.36
N MET A 64 4.64 11.11 15.00
CA MET A 64 4.68 10.25 13.82
C MET A 64 4.06 10.92 12.57
N ASN A 65 3.56 12.15 12.71
CA ASN A 65 2.78 12.87 11.70
C ASN A 65 1.57 12.05 11.22
N VAL A 66 0.87 11.42 12.16
CA VAL A 66 -0.45 10.83 11.94
C VAL A 66 -1.47 11.88 12.33
N SER A 67 -2.26 12.36 11.36
CA SER A 67 -3.32 13.32 11.64
C SER A 67 -4.41 12.62 12.44
N LEU A 68 -4.91 13.29 13.48
CA LEU A 68 -6.06 12.85 14.26
C LEU A 68 -7.13 13.96 14.27
N GLU A 69 -7.09 14.86 13.29
CA GLU A 69 -8.05 15.96 13.17
C GLU A 69 -9.44 15.42 12.81
N ASP A 70 -9.50 14.47 11.89
CA ASP A 70 -10.74 13.78 11.56
C ASP A 70 -11.22 12.90 12.73
N PRO A 71 -12.48 13.02 13.18
CA PRO A 71 -13.01 12.24 14.30
C PRO A 71 -13.04 10.73 14.06
N TYR A 72 -13.27 10.28 12.81
CA TYR A 72 -13.38 8.87 12.47
C TYR A 72 -11.99 8.22 12.42
N GLU A 73 -11.04 8.83 11.71
CA GLU A 73 -9.64 8.36 11.69
C GLU A 73 -9.04 8.34 13.11
N ARG A 74 -9.41 9.32 13.93
CA ARG A 74 -8.98 9.37 15.33
C ARG A 74 -9.48 8.19 16.14
N GLU A 75 -10.75 7.83 16.00
CA GLU A 75 -11.34 6.70 16.72
C GLU A 75 -10.69 5.38 16.30
N GLU A 76 -10.48 5.19 15.00
CA GLU A 76 -9.82 4.02 14.43
C GLU A 76 -8.38 3.86 14.94
N VAL A 77 -7.57 4.93 14.85
CA VAL A 77 -6.20 4.93 15.38
C VAL A 77 -6.17 4.63 16.88
N LEU A 78 -7.04 5.27 17.67
CA LEU A 78 -7.06 5.06 19.11
C LEU A 78 -7.50 3.65 19.47
N GLN A 79 -8.45 3.07 18.74
CA GLN A 79 -8.87 1.69 18.92
C GLN A 79 -7.72 0.73 18.64
N ASP A 80 -6.97 0.95 17.56
CA ASP A 80 -5.79 0.16 17.22
C ASP A 80 -4.68 0.24 18.28
N LEU A 81 -4.46 1.44 18.81
CA LEU A 81 -3.53 1.66 19.91
C LEU A 81 -4.01 1.03 21.22
N ALA A 82 -5.32 1.03 21.48
CA ALA A 82 -5.92 0.34 22.62
C ALA A 82 -5.75 -1.18 22.50
N ASN A 83 -5.98 -1.74 21.30
CA ASN A 83 -5.83 -3.18 21.03
C ASN A 83 -4.41 -3.66 21.35
N ILE A 84 -3.39 -2.98 20.82
CA ILE A 84 -2.00 -3.35 21.11
C ILE A 84 -1.61 -3.08 22.57
N PHE A 85 -2.20 -2.05 23.20
CA PHE A 85 -2.00 -1.78 24.62
C PHE A 85 -2.46 -2.97 25.46
N PHE A 86 -3.69 -3.44 25.26
CA PHE A 86 -4.25 -4.58 25.99
C PHE A 86 -3.48 -5.87 25.72
N GLU A 87 -3.09 -6.11 24.46
CA GLU A 87 -2.29 -7.29 24.08
C GLU A 87 -0.95 -7.33 24.84
N LYS A 88 -0.27 -6.17 24.98
CA LYS A 88 1.05 -6.09 25.61
C LYS A 88 1.01 -5.80 27.11
N LEU A 89 -0.17 -5.54 27.68
CA LEU A 89 -0.35 -5.15 29.09
C LEU A 89 0.19 -6.21 30.04
N TYR A 90 -0.13 -7.48 29.81
CA TYR A 90 0.34 -8.59 30.66
C TYR A 90 1.86 -8.80 30.62
N GLY A 91 2.52 -8.37 29.54
CA GLY A 91 3.98 -8.41 29.43
C GLY A 91 4.70 -7.23 30.09
N TYR A 92 3.97 -6.19 30.49
CA TYR A 92 4.55 -4.98 31.07
C TYR A 92 4.97 -5.21 32.53
N ASN A 93 6.20 -4.81 32.87
CA ASN A 93 6.73 -4.85 34.23
C ASN A 93 7.08 -3.45 34.72
N TRP A 94 6.26 -2.93 35.62
CA TRP A 94 6.39 -1.58 36.19
C TRP A 94 7.68 -1.34 36.99
N ARG A 95 8.36 -2.40 37.44
CA ARG A 95 9.66 -2.29 38.12
C ARG A 95 10.81 -2.07 37.15
N LYS A 96 10.65 -2.46 35.87
CA LYS A 96 11.71 -2.42 34.86
C LYS A 96 11.68 -1.16 34.00
N ALA A 97 10.51 -0.58 33.75
CA ALA A 97 10.37 0.60 32.89
C ALA A 97 9.15 1.45 33.27
N THR A 98 9.14 2.71 32.83
CA THR A 98 7.92 3.54 32.77
C THR A 98 6.94 2.94 31.74
N PRO A 99 5.62 3.10 31.91
CA PRO A 99 4.64 2.65 30.93
C PRO A 99 4.91 3.26 29.55
N THR A 100 5.15 4.57 29.50
CA THR A 100 5.45 5.31 28.26
C THR A 100 6.66 4.74 27.51
N THR A 101 7.74 4.39 28.22
CA THR A 101 8.94 3.80 27.61
C THR A 101 8.69 2.38 27.10
N TYR A 102 7.86 1.60 27.78
CA TYR A 102 7.52 0.25 27.33
C TYR A 102 6.58 0.26 26.13
N PHE A 103 5.53 1.08 26.15
CA PHE A 103 4.48 1.08 25.13
C PHE A 103 4.82 1.88 23.87
N VAL A 104 5.74 2.86 23.92
CA VAL A 104 6.08 3.70 22.75
C VAL A 104 6.49 2.89 21.52
N ARG A 105 7.22 1.78 21.70
CA ARG A 105 7.66 0.93 20.58
C ARG A 105 6.49 0.27 19.86
N TYR A 106 5.51 -0.20 20.64
CA TYR A 106 4.33 -0.88 20.11
C TYR A 106 3.35 0.10 19.48
N PHE A 107 3.20 1.30 20.07
CA PHE A 107 2.40 2.36 19.46
C PHE A 107 3.00 2.81 18.15
N ARG A 108 4.32 3.03 18.09
CA ARG A 108 5.01 3.37 16.84
C ARG A 108 4.84 2.30 15.78
N GLU A 109 4.96 1.02 16.13
CA GLU A 109 4.75 -0.10 15.21
C GLU A 109 3.33 -0.10 14.63
N ARG A 110 2.30 0.09 15.46
CA ARG A 110 0.90 0.16 14.99
C ARG A 110 0.63 1.38 14.13
N LEU A 111 1.06 2.56 14.56
CA LEU A 111 0.91 3.80 13.77
C LEU A 111 1.63 3.70 12.42
N VAL A 112 2.79 3.07 12.40
CA VAL A 112 3.51 2.75 11.16
C VAL A 112 2.66 1.88 10.24
N ASN A 113 2.04 0.82 10.76
CA ASN A 113 1.19 -0.07 9.97
C ASN A 113 -0.10 0.63 9.50
N HIS A 114 -0.74 1.42 10.34
CA HIS A 114 -1.94 2.20 10.01
C HIS A 114 -1.65 3.19 8.87
N VAL A 115 -0.58 3.99 8.98
CA VAL A 115 -0.12 4.86 7.88
C VAL A 115 0.19 4.05 6.61
N ARG A 116 0.80 2.87 6.76
CA ARG A 116 1.16 2.03 5.62
C ARG A 116 -0.07 1.50 4.90
N CYS A 117 -1.03 0.94 5.64
CA CYS A 117 -2.16 0.21 5.10
C CYS A 117 -3.27 1.14 4.61
N GLU A 118 -3.67 2.14 5.39
CA GLU A 118 -4.87 2.94 5.10
C GLU A 118 -4.57 4.20 4.28
N LYS A 119 -3.48 4.91 4.60
CA LYS A 119 -3.13 6.16 3.90
C LYS A 119 -2.37 5.94 2.60
N TYR A 120 -1.65 4.83 2.48
CA TYR A 120 -0.77 4.55 1.35
C TYR A 120 -0.89 3.12 0.79
N ASN A 121 -2.02 2.43 0.97
CA ASN A 121 -2.32 1.12 0.34
C ASN A 121 -1.15 0.10 0.35
N GLY A 122 -0.50 -0.05 1.50
CA GLY A 122 0.58 -1.00 1.70
C GLY A 122 1.96 -0.57 1.16
N ILE A 123 2.13 0.67 0.69
CA ILE A 123 3.44 1.18 0.23
C ILE A 123 4.48 1.07 1.36
N SER A 124 5.68 0.55 1.07
CA SER A 124 6.76 0.46 2.07
C SER A 124 7.11 1.83 2.69
N LEU A 125 7.43 1.83 3.99
CA LEU A 125 7.81 3.03 4.76
C LEU A 125 8.98 3.80 4.15
N TYR A 126 9.88 3.10 3.47
CA TYR A 126 10.97 3.72 2.71
C TYR A 126 10.43 4.68 1.64
N TYR A 127 9.44 4.23 0.86
CA TYR A 127 8.83 5.04 -0.18
C TYR A 127 7.93 6.12 0.41
N ILE A 128 7.16 5.84 1.47
CA ILE A 128 6.36 6.85 2.19
C ILE A 128 7.25 8.00 2.69
N GLY A 129 8.40 7.68 3.30
CA GLY A 129 9.35 8.68 3.75
C GLY A 129 9.90 9.56 2.61
N ASN A 130 10.13 8.97 1.44
CA ASN A 130 10.57 9.70 0.25
C ASN A 130 9.44 10.57 -0.33
N ILE A 131 8.21 10.04 -0.40
CA ILE A 131 7.01 10.77 -0.86
C ILE A 131 6.81 12.03 -0.03
N ARG A 132 6.81 11.92 1.30
CA ARG A 132 6.64 13.08 2.20
C ARG A 132 7.70 14.17 2.00
N LYS A 133 8.96 13.77 1.74
CA LYS A 133 10.03 14.73 1.44
C LYS A 133 9.80 15.45 0.12
N ILE A 134 9.32 14.71 -0.89
CA ILE A 134 8.97 15.25 -2.20
C ILE A 134 7.80 16.24 -2.07
N GLU A 135 6.69 15.83 -1.44
CA GLU A 135 5.50 16.66 -1.23
C GLU A 135 5.83 17.97 -0.52
N LYS A 136 6.65 17.91 0.55
CA LYS A 136 7.08 19.10 1.29
C LYS A 136 7.95 20.03 0.45
N ALA A 137 8.84 19.48 -0.39
CA ALA A 137 9.66 20.29 -1.29
C ALA A 137 8.80 20.95 -2.38
N GLU A 138 7.83 20.22 -2.94
CA GLU A 138 6.88 20.76 -3.91
C GLU A 138 6.02 21.88 -3.31
N GLU A 139 5.51 21.70 -2.10
CA GLU A 139 4.72 22.71 -1.39
C GLU A 139 5.54 23.98 -1.16
N MET A 140 6.78 23.85 -0.71
CA MET A 140 7.70 24.99 -0.56
C MET A 140 7.90 25.76 -1.88
N PHE A 141 8.05 25.06 -3.01
CA PHE A 141 8.19 25.72 -4.31
C PHE A 141 6.87 26.36 -4.78
N ARG A 142 5.71 25.72 -4.52
CA ARG A 142 4.39 26.28 -4.81
C ARG A 142 4.13 27.56 -4.03
N GLU A 143 4.46 27.60 -2.73
CA GLU A 143 4.34 28.79 -1.88
C GLU A 143 5.20 29.96 -2.38
N GLN A 144 6.35 29.65 -3.00
CA GLN A 144 7.25 30.63 -3.60
C GLN A 144 6.82 31.04 -5.02
N GLY A 145 5.76 30.45 -5.58
CA GLY A 145 5.33 30.68 -6.96
C GLY A 145 6.31 30.16 -8.01
N ILE A 146 7.20 29.23 -7.64
CA ILE A 146 8.24 28.68 -8.51
C ILE A 146 7.74 27.37 -9.12
N GLN A 147 7.76 27.28 -10.45
CA GLN A 147 7.55 26.01 -11.13
C GLN A 147 8.77 25.11 -10.86
N TYR A 148 8.52 23.97 -10.22
CA TYR A 148 9.57 23.03 -9.82
C TYR A 148 9.82 21.95 -10.88
N THR A 149 11.05 21.43 -10.89
CA THR A 149 11.46 20.27 -11.69
C THR A 149 12.01 19.18 -10.79
N ASP A 150 12.09 17.94 -11.28
CA ASP A 150 12.62 16.81 -10.50
C ASP A 150 14.07 17.03 -10.06
N SER A 151 14.86 17.77 -10.85
CA SER A 151 16.22 18.16 -10.50
C SER A 151 16.27 19.13 -9.33
N MET A 152 15.33 20.09 -9.27
CA MET A 152 15.21 21.02 -8.15
C MET A 152 14.75 20.33 -6.87
N ILE A 153 13.80 19.38 -6.99
CA ILE A 153 13.36 18.55 -5.86
C ILE A 153 14.51 17.67 -5.38
N SER A 154 15.28 17.08 -6.29
CA SER A 154 16.49 16.29 -5.98
C SER A 154 17.49 17.11 -5.17
N ALA A 155 17.82 18.33 -5.62
CA ALA A 155 18.71 19.24 -4.92
C ALA A 155 18.18 19.63 -3.52
N GLN A 156 16.87 19.84 -3.39
CA GLN A 156 16.25 20.26 -2.13
C GLN A 156 16.11 19.11 -1.11
N THR A 157 15.85 17.89 -1.59
CA THR A 157 15.54 16.73 -0.73
C THR A 157 16.74 15.81 -0.50
N GLY A 158 17.80 15.94 -1.32
CA GLY A 158 18.94 15.03 -1.36
C GLY A 158 18.62 13.65 -1.95
N LEU A 159 17.44 13.47 -2.55
CA LEU A 159 17.02 12.24 -3.21
C LEU A 159 17.50 12.24 -4.67
N SER A 160 17.90 11.10 -5.21
CA SER A 160 18.18 11.01 -6.65
C SER A 160 16.90 11.14 -7.47
N GLU A 161 16.99 11.68 -8.68
CA GLU A 161 15.85 11.78 -9.61
C GLU A 161 15.18 10.41 -9.86
N LYS A 162 15.97 9.33 -9.89
CA LYS A 162 15.45 7.96 -9.98
C LYS A 162 14.63 7.55 -8.76
N ALA A 163 15.06 7.93 -7.55
CA ALA A 163 14.31 7.68 -6.32
C ALA A 163 12.99 8.48 -6.29
N ILE A 164 13.01 9.72 -6.79
CA ILE A 164 11.83 10.58 -6.92
C ILE A 164 10.83 9.96 -7.91
N SER A 165 11.28 9.59 -9.10
CA SER A 165 10.45 8.94 -10.13
C SER A 165 9.81 7.64 -9.62
N ASN A 166 10.60 6.78 -8.96
CA ASN A 166 10.09 5.53 -8.39
C ASN A 166 9.08 5.77 -7.27
N ALA A 167 9.33 6.72 -6.38
CA ALA A 167 8.41 7.06 -5.30
C ALA A 167 7.05 7.56 -5.83
N ARG A 168 7.06 8.42 -6.86
CA ARG A 168 5.84 8.90 -7.52
C ARG A 168 5.06 7.78 -8.22
N LYS A 169 5.74 6.92 -8.98
CA LYS A 169 5.09 5.76 -9.64
C LYS A 169 4.42 4.81 -8.64
N ILE A 170 5.04 4.63 -7.48
CA ILE A 170 4.49 3.77 -6.43
C ILE A 170 3.26 4.43 -5.78
N LEU A 171 3.32 5.75 -5.53
CA LEU A 171 2.17 6.51 -5.03
C LEU A 171 0.99 6.51 -6.02
N GLU A 172 1.27 6.70 -7.31
CA GLU A 172 0.27 6.67 -8.37
C GLU A 172 -0.44 5.31 -8.42
N LYS A 173 0.30 4.21 -8.41
CA LYS A 173 -0.28 2.86 -8.34
C LYS A 173 -1.14 2.64 -7.10
N ALA A 174 -0.68 3.10 -5.94
CA ALA A 174 -1.43 2.98 -4.69
C ALA A 174 -2.74 3.80 -4.72
N ASN A 175 -2.71 4.99 -5.32
CA ASN A 175 -3.90 5.83 -5.51
C ASN A 175 -4.89 5.20 -6.50
N VAL A 176 -4.41 4.54 -7.56
CA VAL A 176 -5.27 3.75 -8.47
C VAL A 176 -5.96 2.60 -7.73
N THR A 177 -5.28 1.96 -6.78
CA THR A 177 -5.89 0.93 -5.91
C THR A 177 -6.91 1.51 -4.92
N ARG A 178 -6.85 2.81 -4.57
CA ARG A 178 -7.83 3.48 -3.68
C ARG A 178 -9.13 3.86 -4.41
N LEU A 179 -9.11 3.91 -5.74
CA LEU A 179 -10.28 4.11 -6.59
C LEU A 179 -11.09 2.80 -6.71
N GLU A 180 -11.52 2.25 -5.58
CA GLU A 180 -12.57 1.21 -5.55
C GLU A 180 -13.95 1.77 -5.92
N ASP A 181 -14.07 3.09 -6.15
CA ASP A 181 -15.16 3.75 -6.88
C ASP A 181 -15.06 3.59 -8.42
N LEU A 182 -14.19 2.72 -8.92
CA LEU A 182 -14.25 2.24 -10.30
C LEU A 182 -15.41 1.26 -10.52
N SER A 183 -16.42 1.14 -9.66
CA SER A 183 -17.63 0.40 -10.06
C SER A 183 -18.22 0.95 -11.36
N ASP A 184 -18.13 2.27 -11.55
CA ASP A 184 -18.59 2.96 -12.77
C ASP A 184 -17.63 2.76 -13.97
N LEU A 185 -16.40 2.30 -13.73
CA LEU A 185 -15.41 1.99 -14.79
C LEU A 185 -15.26 0.48 -15.02
N LEU A 186 -15.62 -0.37 -14.05
CA LEU A 186 -15.76 -1.82 -14.15
C LEU A 186 -17.09 -2.24 -14.77
N ASP A 187 -18.10 -1.36 -14.82
CA ASP A 187 -19.27 -1.54 -15.68
C ASP A 187 -18.90 -1.47 -17.18
N ASN A 188 -17.76 -0.87 -17.54
CA ASN A 188 -17.18 -1.02 -18.89
C ASN A 188 -16.52 -2.40 -19.12
N GLY A 189 -16.46 -3.26 -18.10
CA GLY A 189 -15.98 -4.65 -18.19
C GLY A 189 -17.10 -5.68 -18.34
N ARG A 190 -18.36 -5.29 -18.11
CA ARG A 190 -19.51 -6.05 -18.62
C ARG A 190 -19.86 -5.44 -19.96
N LEU A 191 -19.20 -5.91 -21.02
CA LEU A 191 -19.72 -5.74 -22.38
C LEU A 191 -21.23 -5.99 -22.31
N ASP A 192 -22.04 -5.06 -22.83
CA ASP A 192 -23.48 -5.31 -22.95
C ASP A 192 -23.71 -6.58 -23.79
N GLN A 193 -24.92 -7.15 -23.74
CA GLN A 193 -25.19 -8.41 -24.43
C GLN A 193 -24.85 -8.36 -25.93
N GLU A 194 -24.96 -7.18 -26.54
CA GLU A 194 -24.64 -6.94 -27.94
C GLU A 194 -23.12 -6.97 -28.17
N SER A 195 -22.35 -6.30 -27.33
CA SER A 195 -20.90 -6.23 -27.37
C SER A 195 -20.25 -7.60 -27.05
N GLN A 196 -20.86 -8.40 -26.16
CA GLN A 196 -20.44 -9.79 -25.93
C GLN A 196 -20.72 -10.69 -27.15
N MET A 197 -21.78 -10.43 -27.90
CA MET A 197 -22.04 -11.16 -29.14
C MET A 197 -21.07 -10.72 -30.23
N ILE A 198 -20.80 -9.43 -30.39
CA ILE A 198 -19.82 -8.89 -31.34
C ILE A 198 -18.42 -9.45 -31.05
N GLU A 199 -18.02 -9.53 -29.79
CA GLU A 199 -16.71 -10.10 -29.43
C GLU A 199 -16.66 -11.60 -29.75
N LYS A 200 -17.71 -12.37 -29.45
CA LYS A 200 -17.78 -13.79 -29.81
C LYS A 200 -17.75 -14.00 -31.32
N GLU A 201 -18.45 -13.17 -32.08
CA GLU A 201 -18.44 -13.22 -33.54
C GLU A 201 -17.07 -12.84 -34.10
N SER A 202 -16.44 -11.79 -33.55
CA SER A 202 -15.09 -11.37 -33.91
C SER A 202 -14.04 -12.46 -33.62
N GLN A 203 -14.09 -13.06 -32.43
CA GLN A 203 -13.20 -14.15 -32.05
C GLN A 203 -13.39 -15.38 -32.95
N GLU A 204 -14.62 -15.72 -33.31
CA GLU A 204 -14.90 -16.85 -34.21
C GLU A 204 -14.50 -16.55 -35.66
N LEU A 205 -14.64 -15.30 -36.12
CA LEU A 205 -14.14 -14.86 -37.44
C LEU A 205 -12.61 -14.92 -37.50
N ILE A 206 -11.92 -14.40 -36.47
CA ILE A 206 -10.47 -14.48 -36.35
C ILE A 206 -10.03 -15.95 -36.32
N ARG A 207 -10.69 -16.80 -35.53
CA ARG A 207 -10.38 -18.24 -35.47
C ARG A 207 -10.53 -18.90 -36.83
N LYS A 208 -11.62 -18.64 -37.56
CA LYS A 208 -11.85 -19.17 -38.91
C LYS A 208 -10.82 -18.65 -39.91
N ALA A 209 -10.47 -17.37 -39.88
CA ALA A 209 -9.47 -16.79 -40.76
C ALA A 209 -8.07 -17.39 -40.52
N LEU A 210 -7.72 -17.63 -39.25
CA LEU A 210 -6.48 -18.32 -38.88
C LEU A 210 -6.49 -19.79 -39.32
N GLU A 211 -7.61 -20.51 -39.19
CA GLU A 211 -7.72 -21.92 -39.59
C GLU A 211 -7.70 -22.11 -41.12
N ASN A 212 -8.33 -21.20 -41.87
CA ASN A 212 -8.50 -21.33 -43.31
C ASN A 212 -7.27 -20.89 -44.13
N ASN A 213 -6.54 -19.88 -43.65
CA ASN A 213 -5.46 -19.26 -44.45
C ASN A 213 -4.05 -19.67 -44.00
N LEU A 214 -3.92 -20.19 -42.78
CA LEU A 214 -2.61 -20.46 -42.18
C LEU A 214 -2.38 -21.95 -41.97
N SER A 215 -1.19 -22.39 -42.37
CA SER A 215 -0.67 -23.68 -41.96
C SER A 215 -0.48 -23.73 -40.43
N GLN A 216 -0.40 -24.93 -39.86
CA GLN A 216 -0.18 -25.10 -38.43
C GLN A 216 1.11 -24.40 -37.97
N GLU A 217 2.16 -24.42 -38.79
CA GLU A 217 3.44 -23.77 -38.50
C GLU A 217 3.31 -22.24 -38.44
N GLU A 218 2.54 -21.63 -39.36
CA GLU A 218 2.29 -20.19 -39.39
C GLU A 218 1.42 -19.73 -38.21
N ARG A 219 0.40 -20.52 -37.85
CA ARG A 219 -0.45 -20.27 -36.67
C ARG A 219 0.36 -20.25 -35.38
N ASP A 220 1.17 -21.28 -35.18
CA ASP A 220 2.05 -21.36 -34.00
C ASP A 220 2.98 -20.14 -33.90
N MET A 221 3.51 -19.67 -35.04
CA MET A 221 4.42 -18.52 -35.09
C MET A 221 3.72 -17.20 -34.72
N ILE A 222 2.48 -16.99 -35.16
CA ILE A 222 1.68 -15.81 -34.82
C ILE A 222 1.22 -15.86 -33.36
N LEU A 223 0.80 -17.02 -32.87
CA LEU A 223 0.42 -17.21 -31.46
C LEU A 223 1.60 -16.91 -30.54
N LEU A 224 2.80 -17.42 -30.84
CA LEU A 224 4.01 -17.10 -30.07
C LEU A 224 4.37 -15.61 -30.12
N ARG A 225 4.07 -14.90 -31.22
CA ARG A 225 4.41 -13.49 -31.38
C ARG A 225 3.46 -12.56 -30.63
N PHE A 226 2.16 -12.81 -30.69
CA PHE A 226 1.14 -11.84 -30.26
C PHE A 226 0.29 -12.31 -29.07
N PHE A 227 0.25 -13.61 -28.76
CA PHE A 227 -0.62 -14.19 -27.73
C PHE A 227 0.21 -14.82 -26.59
N VAL A 228 1.15 -14.04 -26.05
CA VAL A 228 1.97 -14.43 -24.88
C VAL A 228 1.22 -14.07 -23.59
N GLU A 229 1.26 -14.95 -22.58
CA GLU A 229 0.58 -14.75 -21.27
C GLU A 229 0.93 -13.43 -20.58
N ASP A 230 2.11 -12.86 -20.85
CA ASP A 230 2.60 -11.61 -20.25
C ASP A 230 2.18 -10.33 -21.01
N GLY A 231 1.39 -10.45 -22.09
CA GLY A 231 0.90 -9.31 -22.88
C GLY A 231 1.94 -8.56 -23.73
N GLU A 232 3.22 -8.93 -23.66
CA GLU A 232 4.29 -8.37 -24.50
C GLU A 232 4.59 -9.25 -25.73
N ASN A 233 4.68 -8.63 -26.91
CA ASN A 233 4.99 -9.33 -28.17
C ASN A 233 6.37 -10.03 -28.12
N MET A 234 6.41 -11.35 -28.29
CA MET A 234 7.67 -12.10 -28.22
C MET A 234 8.64 -11.72 -29.33
N SER A 235 9.87 -11.31 -29.00
CA SER A 235 10.87 -10.92 -30.01
C SER A 235 11.16 -12.04 -31.05
N TYR A 236 11.41 -11.68 -32.31
CA TYR A 236 11.80 -12.63 -33.37
C TYR A 236 12.97 -13.54 -32.98
N LYS A 237 13.89 -13.02 -32.16
CA LYS A 237 15.04 -13.78 -31.63
C LYS A 237 14.59 -14.93 -30.72
N LYS A 238 13.63 -14.68 -29.82
CA LYS A 238 13.09 -15.71 -28.91
C LYS A 238 12.28 -16.76 -29.68
N ILE A 239 11.46 -16.33 -30.65
CA ILE A 239 10.68 -17.24 -31.51
C ILE A 239 11.61 -18.15 -32.32
N ALA A 240 12.65 -17.58 -32.94
CA ALA A 240 13.65 -18.32 -33.70
C ALA A 240 14.38 -19.36 -32.84
N GLN A 241 14.69 -19.03 -31.59
CA GLN A 241 15.28 -19.97 -30.63
C GLN A 241 14.34 -21.11 -30.27
N GLN A 242 13.05 -20.82 -30.00
CA GLN A 242 12.07 -21.84 -29.63
C GLN A 242 11.74 -22.80 -30.77
N LYS A 243 11.69 -22.31 -32.01
CA LYS A 243 11.37 -23.10 -33.20
C LYS A 243 12.62 -23.65 -33.91
N ASN A 244 13.82 -23.40 -33.38
CA ASN A 244 15.10 -23.82 -33.93
C ASN A 244 15.28 -23.43 -35.42
N ILE A 245 14.94 -22.18 -35.75
CA ILE A 245 15.08 -21.60 -37.10
C ILE A 245 15.94 -20.33 -37.07
N SER A 246 16.35 -19.83 -38.23
CA SER A 246 17.07 -18.55 -38.28
C SER A 246 16.13 -17.37 -38.02
N ILE A 247 16.67 -16.29 -37.43
CA ILE A 247 15.90 -15.05 -37.16
C ILE A 247 15.32 -14.47 -38.46
N ARG A 248 16.09 -14.55 -39.56
CA ARG A 248 15.65 -14.13 -40.89
C ARG A 248 14.43 -14.92 -41.35
N LYS A 249 14.47 -16.25 -41.22
CA LYS A 249 13.35 -17.13 -41.61
C LYS A 249 12.12 -16.91 -40.73
N ALA A 250 12.31 -16.69 -39.42
CA ALA A 250 11.21 -16.36 -38.52
C ALA A 250 10.51 -15.05 -38.92
N LYS A 251 11.27 -14.03 -39.32
CA LYS A 251 10.75 -12.75 -39.80
C LYS A 251 9.99 -12.92 -41.12
N GLU A 252 10.59 -13.61 -42.09
CA GLU A 252 9.97 -13.90 -43.40
C GLU A 252 8.64 -14.65 -43.25
N ILE A 253 8.57 -15.67 -42.39
CA ILE A 253 7.34 -16.42 -42.12
C ILE A 253 6.25 -15.52 -41.51
N ILE A 254 6.60 -14.70 -40.50
CA ILE A 254 5.62 -13.84 -39.82
C ILE A 254 5.12 -12.73 -40.76
N GLU A 255 6.00 -12.11 -41.54
CA GLU A 255 5.62 -11.07 -42.51
C GLU A 255 4.72 -11.64 -43.62
N SER A 256 5.09 -12.78 -44.21
CA SER A 256 4.25 -13.47 -45.19
C SER A 256 2.90 -13.89 -44.60
N THR A 257 2.87 -14.29 -43.33
CA THR A 257 1.64 -14.66 -42.62
C THR A 257 0.71 -13.45 -42.43
N LEU A 258 1.27 -12.30 -42.04
CA LEU A 258 0.52 -11.05 -41.90
C LEU A 258 -0.01 -10.56 -43.25
N GLU A 259 0.76 -10.69 -44.33
CA GLU A 259 0.31 -10.37 -45.69
C GLU A 259 -0.83 -11.29 -46.16
N LYS A 260 -0.79 -12.58 -45.82
CA LYS A 260 -1.90 -13.51 -46.10
C LYS A 260 -3.18 -13.12 -45.37
N LEU A 261 -3.08 -12.77 -44.08
CA LEU A 261 -4.21 -12.31 -43.28
C LEU A 261 -4.75 -10.96 -43.75
N ALA A 262 -3.87 -10.03 -44.15
CA ALA A 262 -4.26 -8.71 -44.66
C ALA A 262 -5.00 -8.77 -46.00
N ASN A 263 -4.80 -9.85 -46.78
CA ASN A 263 -5.49 -10.07 -48.05
C ASN A 263 -6.79 -10.90 -47.91
N ASP A 264 -7.16 -11.30 -46.69
CA ASP A 264 -8.41 -12.01 -46.44
C ASP A 264 -9.58 -11.02 -46.37
N LYS A 265 -10.49 -11.13 -47.33
CA LYS A 265 -11.71 -10.29 -47.42
C LYS A 265 -12.60 -10.40 -46.19
N SER A 266 -12.59 -11.54 -45.48
CA SER A 266 -13.38 -11.73 -44.26
C SER A 266 -12.88 -10.93 -43.06
N LEU A 267 -11.64 -10.44 -43.09
CA LEU A 267 -11.04 -9.59 -42.06
C LEU A 267 -11.06 -8.09 -42.42
N ILE A 268 -11.26 -7.77 -43.70
CA ILE A 268 -11.30 -6.38 -44.20
C ILE A 268 -12.63 -5.69 -43.87
N ASP A 269 -13.74 -6.43 -43.81
CA ASP A 269 -15.07 -5.91 -43.51
C ASP A 269 -15.32 -5.65 -42.00
N LEU A 270 -14.29 -5.80 -41.14
CA LEU A 270 -14.35 -5.58 -39.68
C LEU A 270 -13.88 -4.17 -39.23
N GLY A 271 -13.42 -3.32 -40.15
CA GLY A 271 -12.95 -1.94 -39.86
C GLY A 271 -13.88 -0.88 -40.42
#